data_AF-A0A6A7BYC0-F1
#
_entry.id   AF-A0A6A7BYC0-F1
#
_cell.length_a   1.000
_cell.length_b   1.000
_cell.length_c   1.000
_cell.angle_alpha   90.00
_cell.angle_beta   90.00
_cell.angle_gamma   90.00
#
_symmetry.space_group_name_H-M   'P 1'
#
loop_
_entity.id
_entity.type
_entity.pdbx_description
1 polymer ?
#
loop_
_entity_poly.entity_id
_entity_poly.type
_entity_poly.pdbx_seq_one_letter_code
_entity_poly.pdbx_strand_id
1 'polypeptide(L)'
;MGKVHGSLARAGKVRSQTPKVRFPLAVRRGDHRSDPKQAAVEKQEKKKVPKGRAKKRILYTRRFVNVTLTGGKRKMNPNPTS
;
A
#
# COMPACT_ATOMS: atom_id res chain seq x y z
N MET A 1 7.72 13.48 41.24
CA MET A 1 7.71 12.15 40.59
C MET A 1 6.52 12.10 39.64
N GLY A 2 6.79 12.12 38.33
CA GLY A 2 5.75 12.17 37.29
C GLY A 2 5.02 10.84 37.13
N LYS A 3 3.91 10.85 36.38
CA LYS A 3 3.09 9.66 36.10
C LYS A 3 3.92 8.63 35.31
N VAL A 4 4.15 7.47 35.91
CA VAL A 4 4.97 6.39 35.31
C VAL A 4 4.15 5.55 34.31
N HIS A 5 2.82 5.48 34.46
CA HIS A 5 1.93 4.65 33.63
C HIS A 5 0.71 5.45 33.13
N GLY A 6 0.43 5.34 31.83
CA GLY A 6 -0.68 6.01 31.14
C GLY A 6 -1.84 5.06 30.77
N SER A 7 -2.89 5.60 30.17
CA SER A 7 -4.09 4.83 29.77
C SER A 7 -3.86 3.99 28.52
N LEU A 8 -4.24 2.71 28.58
CA LEU A 8 -4.26 1.77 27.44
C LEU A 8 -5.51 1.89 26.56
N ALA A 9 -6.48 2.74 26.92
CA ALA A 9 -7.78 2.82 26.24
C ALA A 9 -7.71 3.22 24.76
N ARG A 10 -6.60 3.84 24.32
CA ARG A 10 -6.39 4.27 22.92
C ARG A 10 -5.61 3.25 22.08
N ALA A 11 -5.33 2.06 22.61
CA ALA A 11 -4.62 1.01 21.88
C ALA A 11 -5.37 0.68 20.57
N GLY A 12 -4.63 0.66 19.46
CA GLY A 12 -5.17 0.28 18.15
C GLY A 12 -6.01 1.33 17.41
N LYS A 13 -6.37 2.48 18.03
CA LYS A 13 -7.24 3.52 17.43
C LYS A 13 -6.82 3.93 16.02
N VAL A 14 -5.51 4.14 15.80
CA VAL A 14 -5.00 4.58 14.49
C VAL A 14 -5.20 3.52 13.41
N ARG A 15 -4.96 2.23 13.72
CA ARG A 15 -5.09 1.12 12.77
C ARG A 15 -6.54 0.72 12.49
N SER A 16 -7.45 0.98 13.44
CA SER A 16 -8.89 0.75 13.25
C SER A 16 -9.57 1.91 12.54
N GLN A 17 -9.08 3.14 12.71
CA GLN A 17 -9.61 4.33 12.04
C GLN A 17 -9.25 4.38 10.54
N THR A 18 -8.12 3.80 10.13
CA THR A 18 -7.76 3.73 8.70
C THR A 18 -8.74 2.83 7.93
N PRO A 19 -9.22 3.25 6.74
CA PRO A 19 -10.15 2.45 5.94
C PRO A 19 -9.54 1.07 5.61
N LYS A 20 -10.32 -0.01 5.84
CA LYS A 20 -9.87 -1.41 5.70
C LYS A 20 -10.30 -2.00 4.35
N VAL A 21 -9.38 -2.70 3.69
CA VAL A 21 -9.66 -3.57 2.52
C VAL A 21 -10.50 -4.76 2.99
N ARG A 22 -11.77 -4.86 2.58
CA ARG A 22 -12.68 -5.93 3.00
C ARG A 22 -13.30 -6.61 1.79
N PHE A 23 -12.81 -7.81 1.47
CA PHE A 23 -13.49 -8.75 0.58
C PHE A 23 -14.84 -9.16 1.18
N PRO A 24 -15.96 -9.04 0.45
CA PRO A 24 -17.22 -9.62 0.90
C PRO A 24 -17.23 -11.12 0.58
N LEU A 25 -17.09 -11.96 1.61
CA LEU A 25 -17.56 -13.34 1.55
C LEU A 25 -19.06 -13.35 1.87
N ALA A 26 -19.86 -13.67 0.85
CA ALA A 26 -21.22 -14.22 0.87
C ALA A 26 -22.35 -13.47 1.64
N VAL A 27 -23.25 -12.91 0.84
CA VAL A 27 -24.74 -12.91 0.92
C VAL A 27 -25.41 -12.92 2.31
N ARG A 28 -26.07 -11.80 2.65
CA ARG A 28 -27.46 -11.81 3.16
C ARG A 28 -28.25 -10.67 2.53
N ARG A 29 -29.45 -11.03 2.06
CA ARG A 29 -30.40 -10.19 1.33
C ARG A 29 -30.94 -9.06 2.22
N GLY A 30 -31.17 -7.90 1.61
CA GLY A 30 -32.10 -6.87 2.08
C GLY A 30 -31.50 -5.91 3.09
N ASP A 31 -31.02 -4.77 2.58
CA ASP A 31 -31.01 -3.48 3.29
C ASP A 31 -30.51 -2.42 2.28
N HIS A 32 -31.43 -1.61 1.74
CA HIS A 32 -31.07 -0.38 1.01
C HIS A 32 -30.59 0.66 2.04
N ARG A 33 -29.33 0.55 2.46
CA ARG A 33 -28.63 1.64 3.14
C ARG A 33 -27.82 2.39 2.12
N SER A 34 -28.12 3.68 2.01
CA SER A 34 -27.44 4.68 1.20
C SER A 34 -25.93 4.45 1.22
N ASP A 35 -25.37 4.11 0.06
CA ASP A 35 -23.98 3.73 -0.11
C ASP A 35 -23.03 4.83 0.42
N PRO A 36 -22.29 4.61 1.52
CA PRO A 36 -21.10 5.41 1.73
C PRO A 36 -20.11 4.96 0.65
N LYS A 37 -19.82 5.83 -0.32
CA LYS A 37 -18.71 5.69 -1.27
C LYS A 37 -17.40 5.53 -0.49
N GLN A 38 -17.14 4.31 -0.02
CA GLN A 38 -15.88 3.93 0.59
C GLN A 38 -14.94 3.63 -0.56
N ALA A 39 -14.10 4.60 -0.90
CA ALA A 39 -12.91 4.38 -1.72
C ALA A 39 -11.94 3.47 -0.93
N ALA A 40 -12.26 2.18 -0.88
CA ALA A 40 -11.45 1.12 -0.32
C ALA A 40 -10.54 0.60 -1.44
N VAL A 41 -9.25 0.94 -1.38
CA VAL A 41 -8.26 0.45 -2.35
C VAL A 41 -7.87 -0.97 -1.99
N GLU A 42 -8.62 -1.95 -2.49
CA GLU A 42 -8.19 -3.34 -2.43
C GLU A 42 -6.82 -3.52 -3.09
N LYS A 43 -6.06 -4.54 -2.67
CA LYS A 43 -4.79 -4.84 -3.32
C LYS A 43 -5.09 -5.14 -4.79
N GLN A 44 -4.78 -4.19 -5.65
CA GLN A 44 -4.94 -4.36 -7.09
C GLN A 44 -4.18 -5.61 -7.52
N GLU A 45 -4.83 -6.43 -8.34
CA GLU A 45 -4.17 -7.57 -8.95
C GLU A 45 -3.07 -7.06 -9.88
N LYS A 46 -1.82 -7.25 -9.47
CA LYS A 46 -0.64 -6.84 -10.24
C LYS A 46 -0.02 -8.08 -10.86
N LYS A 47 0.50 -7.93 -12.09
CA LYS A 47 1.25 -8.98 -12.78
C LYS A 47 2.33 -9.55 -11.85
N LYS A 48 2.43 -10.87 -11.79
CA LYS A 48 3.40 -11.57 -10.94
C LYS A 48 4.81 -11.10 -11.28
N VAL A 49 5.56 -10.66 -10.28
CA VAL A 49 6.98 -10.35 -10.45
C VAL A 49 7.72 -11.66 -10.64
N PRO A 50 8.49 -11.84 -11.73
CA PRO A 50 9.24 -13.07 -11.95
C PRO A 50 10.26 -13.29 -10.84
N LYS A 51 10.67 -14.55 -10.64
CA LYS A 51 11.58 -14.97 -9.57
C LYS A 51 12.93 -15.39 -10.13
N GLY A 52 13.94 -15.47 -9.27
CA GLY A 52 15.29 -15.94 -9.62
C GLY A 52 16.00 -15.11 -10.69
N ARG A 53 16.61 -15.80 -11.66
CA ARG A 53 17.43 -15.21 -12.74
C ARG A 53 16.65 -14.19 -13.58
N ALA A 54 15.38 -14.47 -13.89
CA ALA A 54 14.55 -13.56 -14.66
C ALA A 54 14.40 -12.19 -13.96
N LYS A 55 14.22 -12.18 -12.63
CA LYS A 55 14.18 -10.94 -11.85
C LYS A 55 15.52 -10.20 -11.89
N LYS A 56 16.63 -10.92 -11.79
CA LYS A 56 17.99 -10.33 -11.83
C LYS A 56 18.27 -9.68 -13.19
N ARG A 57 17.85 -10.31 -14.30
CA ARG A 57 17.95 -9.71 -15.65
C ARG A 57 17.18 -8.38 -15.73
N ILE A 58 15.92 -8.35 -15.27
CA ILE A 58 15.10 -7.13 -15.27
C ILE A 58 15.76 -6.01 -14.43
N LEU A 59 16.31 -6.35 -13.26
CA LEU A 59 16.98 -5.35 -12.40
C LEU A 59 18.26 -4.81 -13.04
N TYR A 60 19.06 -5.67 -13.68
CA TYR A 60 20.28 -5.24 -14.38
C TYR A 60 19.96 -4.26 -15.51
N THR A 61 19.03 -4.64 -16.40
CA THR A 61 18.62 -3.79 -17.52
C THR A 61 18.07 -2.45 -17.03
N ARG A 62 17.26 -2.43 -15.96
CA ARG A 62 16.70 -1.18 -15.38
C ARG A 62 17.72 -0.29 -14.66
N ARG A 63 18.81 -0.85 -14.11
CA ARG A 63 19.78 -0.11 -13.26
C ARG A 63 21.01 0.36 -14.02
N PHE A 64 21.41 -0.37 -15.05
CA PHE A 64 22.70 -0.16 -15.72
C PHE A 64 22.59 0.07 -17.22
N VAL A 65 21.66 -0.60 -17.92
CA VAL A 65 21.53 -0.45 -19.38
C VAL A 65 20.62 0.74 -19.71
N ASN A 66 19.39 0.74 -19.20
CA ASN A 66 18.38 1.76 -19.50
C ASN A 66 18.25 2.73 -18.32
N VAL A 67 19.31 3.48 -18.03
CA VAL A 67 19.39 4.37 -16.86
C VAL A 67 18.57 5.64 -17.08
N THR A 68 17.64 5.93 -16.18
CA THR A 68 16.96 7.24 -16.11
C THR A 68 17.58 8.09 -15.01
N LEU A 69 18.14 9.25 -15.37
CA LEU A 69 18.69 10.22 -14.42
C LEU A 69 17.61 11.24 -14.08
N THR A 70 17.21 11.32 -12.82
CA THR A 70 16.20 12.30 -12.34
C THR A 70 16.87 13.28 -11.38
N GLY A 71 17.13 14.50 -11.85
CA GLY A 71 17.78 15.56 -11.06
C GLY A 71 19.28 15.34 -10.85
N GLY A 72 20.01 14.96 -11.91
CA GLY A 72 21.48 14.85 -11.92
C GLY A 72 22.07 13.61 -11.24
N LYS A 73 21.37 12.99 -10.29
CA LYS A 73 21.78 11.73 -9.62
C LYS A 73 20.76 10.62 -9.84
N ARG A 74 21.20 9.35 -9.71
CA ARG A 74 20.32 8.18 -9.84
C ARG A 74 19.34 8.12 -8.65
N LYS A 75 18.03 8.17 -8.92
CA LYS A 75 16.96 7.87 -7.95
C LYS A 75 16.16 6.65 -8.42
N MET A 76 15.92 5.70 -7.52
CA MET A 76 15.31 4.41 -7.88
C MET A 76 13.78 4.45 -7.89
N ASN A 77 13.17 5.25 -7.00
CA ASN A 77 11.72 5.43 -6.89
C ASN A 77 11.42 6.93 -6.74
N PRO A 78 11.59 7.75 -7.79
CA PRO A 78 11.16 9.14 -7.74
C PRO A 78 9.64 9.19 -7.69
N ASN A 79 9.09 9.93 -6.73
CA ASN A 79 7.68 10.33 -6.79
C ASN A 79 7.50 11.33 -7.94
N PRO A 80 6.32 11.39 -8.59
CA PRO A 80 6.04 12.50 -9.51
C PRO A 80 6.25 13.80 -8.74
N THR A 81 7.15 14.65 -9.23
CA THR A 81 7.31 16.00 -8.69
C THR A 81 6.10 16.80 -9.15
N SER A 82 5.16 17.04 -8.24
CA SER A 82 4.13 18.06 -8.42
C SER A 82 4.68 19.44 -8.12
#